data_AF-A0A0C2JMZ6-F1
#
_entry.id   AF-A0A0C2JMZ6-F1
#
_cell.length_a   1.000
_cell.length_b   1.000
_cell.length_c   1.000
_cell.angle_alpha   90.00
_cell.angle_beta   90.00
_cell.angle_gamma   90.00
#
_symmetry.space_group_name_H-M   'P 1'
#
loop_
_entity.id
_entity.type
_entity.pdbx_description
1 polymer ?
#
loop_
_entity_poly.entity_id
_entity_poly.type
_entity_poly.pdbx_seq_one_letter_code
_entity_poly.pdbx_strand_id
1 'polypeptide(L)'
;MSQTAAPTTGAGDTGPSPGSVVIAEHLVPWYGSEIPCPAADLVAGELRRRGARQVRGSLLVTGDAAGRTAQAGTPSGPAHSDGGTGALSATGHTAVVPGSDPPTGLGAGAEDPADPAAERAAREAVDACLAVAGTARTVLLASPRSFCAGVERAVEVVEQALEQRGSPIYVRKQIVHNTHVVADLEARGAVFVDELEAVPEGATVVFSAHGVSPQVHRQADERGLRVIDATCPLVTKVHTEARRFAARGDTVVLIGHDGHEEVEGTLGEAPERTVLISTPEEAAALEVENPERVSYLTQTTLAVDETAEVVDALRARFPALRGPASDDICYATTNRQDALSAIAEEADLVLVVGSDNSSNSQRLVELAVRRGTAAHLIDDTRDLRPEWLAGVRTIGLTAGASAPPGLVEAVIRVLGGLGPVTVHEHEITRETVHFSLPPAVRTS
;
A
#
# COMPACT_ATOMS: atom_id res chain seq x y z
N MET A 1 25.92 -19.39 -2.14
CA MET A 1 27.02 -18.41 -2.30
C MET A 1 26.82 -17.68 -3.62
N SER A 2 26.13 -16.55 -3.58
CA SER A 2 26.07 -15.59 -4.68
C SER A 2 26.12 -14.22 -4.03
N GLN A 3 27.26 -13.54 -4.17
CA GLN A 3 27.44 -12.18 -3.66
C GLN A 3 26.64 -11.27 -4.57
N THR A 4 25.53 -10.75 -4.05
CA THR A 4 24.82 -9.61 -4.64
C THR A 4 25.75 -8.40 -4.52
N ALA A 5 26.20 -7.92 -5.68
CA ALA A 5 26.94 -6.68 -5.78
C ALA A 5 26.08 -5.53 -5.24
N ALA A 6 26.59 -4.84 -4.22
CA ALA A 6 26.02 -3.59 -3.75
C ALA A 6 25.97 -2.58 -4.91
N PRO A 7 24.92 -1.74 -5.00
CA PRO A 7 24.91 -0.66 -5.97
C PRO A 7 26.06 0.28 -5.62
N THR A 8 27.00 0.43 -6.55
CA THR A 8 28.00 1.49 -6.50
C THR A 8 27.27 2.82 -6.53
N THR A 9 27.20 3.47 -5.37
CA THR A 9 26.80 4.86 -5.23
C THR A 9 27.74 5.68 -6.12
N GLY A 10 27.19 6.26 -7.18
CA GLY A 10 27.87 7.28 -7.96
C GLY A 10 28.33 8.39 -7.01
N ALA A 11 29.55 8.89 -7.24
CA ALA A 11 30.18 9.94 -6.46
C ALA A 11 29.18 11.07 -6.14
N GLY A 12 28.82 11.17 -4.85
CA GLY A 12 27.84 12.12 -4.37
C GLY A 12 28.33 13.55 -4.54
N ASP A 13 27.45 14.37 -5.10
CA ASP A 13 27.56 15.83 -5.08
C ASP A 13 27.76 16.31 -3.64
N THR A 14 28.94 16.84 -3.32
CA THR A 14 29.36 17.22 -1.95
C THR A 14 28.83 18.60 -1.53
N GLY A 15 27.66 19.00 -2.03
CA GLY A 15 27.01 20.27 -1.69
C GLY A 15 26.33 20.23 -0.31
N PRO A 16 26.02 21.41 0.28
CA PRO A 16 25.18 21.47 1.47
C PRO A 16 23.78 20.91 1.16
N SER A 17 23.21 20.13 2.10
CA SER A 17 21.84 19.65 2.00
C SER A 17 20.87 20.83 1.88
N PRO A 18 19.84 20.73 1.01
CA PRO A 18 18.85 21.79 0.85
C PRO A 18 18.08 22.05 2.15
N GLY A 19 17.77 23.31 2.43
CA GLY A 19 16.86 23.73 3.49
C GLY A 19 15.39 23.44 3.15
N SER A 20 14.51 24.38 3.50
CA SER A 20 13.06 24.27 3.26
C SER A 20 12.66 24.59 1.83
N VAL A 21 11.76 23.79 1.29
CA VAL A 21 11.05 24.04 0.03
C VAL A 21 9.54 24.05 0.28
N VAL A 22 8.88 25.10 -0.23
CA VAL A 22 7.43 25.23 -0.31
C VAL A 22 6.94 24.51 -1.57
N ILE A 23 6.03 23.56 -1.42
CA ILE A 23 5.35 22.84 -2.50
C ILE A 23 4.00 23.54 -2.73
N ALA A 24 3.72 23.90 -3.98
CA ALA A 24 2.46 24.51 -4.35
C ALA A 24 1.31 23.49 -4.27
N GLU A 25 0.31 23.79 -3.47
CA GLU A 25 -1.03 23.17 -3.57
C GLU A 25 -1.92 23.96 -4.53
N HIS A 26 -1.68 25.27 -4.61
CA HIS A 26 -2.30 26.18 -5.55
C HIS A 26 -1.25 27.13 -6.11
N LEU A 27 -1.36 27.43 -7.40
CA LEU A 27 -0.70 28.58 -8.01
C LEU A 27 -1.66 29.77 -7.96
N VAL A 28 -1.16 30.92 -7.54
CA VAL A 28 -1.93 32.16 -7.40
C VAL A 28 -1.44 33.15 -8.47
N PRO A 29 -2.16 33.31 -9.59
CA PRO A 29 -1.82 34.29 -10.60
C PRO A 29 -2.03 35.73 -10.10
N TRP A 30 -1.37 36.71 -10.71
CA TRP A 30 -1.62 38.14 -10.42
C TRP A 30 -3.05 38.58 -10.76
N TYR A 31 -3.68 37.92 -11.73
CA TYR A 31 -5.07 38.12 -12.12
C TYR A 31 -5.69 36.78 -12.49
N GLY A 32 -6.95 36.57 -12.10
CA GLY A 32 -7.68 35.33 -12.38
C GLY A 32 -7.86 34.45 -11.15
N SER A 33 -8.35 33.22 -11.38
CA SER A 33 -8.61 32.24 -10.33
C SER A 33 -7.35 31.45 -9.98
N GLU A 34 -7.30 30.95 -8.75
CA GLU A 34 -6.26 30.01 -8.33
C GLU A 34 -6.26 28.76 -9.20
N ILE A 35 -5.06 28.25 -9.51
CA ILE A 35 -4.85 27.06 -10.33
C ILE A 35 -4.43 25.93 -9.38
N PRO A 36 -5.22 24.85 -9.23
CA PRO A 36 -4.89 23.76 -8.32
C PRO A 36 -3.67 22.97 -8.82
N CYS A 37 -2.88 22.44 -7.89
CA CYS A 37 -1.71 21.59 -8.16
C CYS A 37 -1.96 20.14 -7.70
N PRO A 38 -2.84 19.38 -8.37
CA PRO A 38 -3.17 18.02 -7.94
C PRO A 38 -1.99 17.04 -7.98
N ALA A 39 -0.92 17.36 -8.72
CA ALA A 39 0.33 16.60 -8.75
C ALA A 39 1.39 17.08 -7.73
N ALA A 40 1.00 17.89 -6.73
CA ALA A 40 1.90 18.36 -5.66
C ALA A 40 2.62 17.22 -4.93
N ASP A 41 1.96 16.07 -4.74
CA ASP A 41 2.56 14.91 -4.06
C ASP A 41 3.72 14.29 -4.85
N LEU A 42 3.67 14.36 -6.18
CA LEU A 42 4.78 13.89 -7.02
C LEU A 42 6.02 14.76 -6.83
N VAL A 43 5.81 16.10 -6.78
CA VAL A 43 6.87 17.07 -6.47
C VAL A 43 7.42 16.83 -5.05
N ALA A 44 6.53 16.56 -4.09
CA ALA A 44 6.90 16.20 -2.72
C ALA A 44 7.78 14.94 -2.67
N GLY A 45 7.46 13.92 -3.47
CA GLY A 45 8.25 12.71 -3.64
C GLY A 45 9.66 13.00 -4.15
N GLU A 46 9.78 13.80 -5.21
CA GLU A 46 11.07 14.20 -5.77
C GLU A 46 11.92 15.01 -4.78
N LEU A 47 11.31 15.92 -4.03
CA LEU A 47 12.00 16.69 -2.98
C LEU A 47 12.45 15.81 -1.82
N ARG A 48 11.64 14.80 -1.45
CA ARG A 48 11.99 13.85 -0.37
C ARG A 48 13.24 13.08 -0.75
N ARG A 49 13.31 12.59 -2.00
CA ARG A 49 14.49 11.87 -2.53
C ARG A 49 15.75 12.73 -2.58
N ARG A 50 15.60 14.06 -2.60
CA ARG A 50 16.71 15.05 -2.54
C ARG A 50 17.05 15.53 -1.13
N GLY A 51 16.36 15.04 -0.11
CA GLY A 51 16.61 15.40 1.28
C GLY A 51 16.15 16.80 1.69
N ALA A 52 15.26 17.45 0.92
CA ALA A 52 14.74 18.76 1.25
C ALA A 52 13.62 18.68 2.31
N ARG A 53 13.60 19.63 3.25
CA ARG A 53 12.47 19.81 4.17
C ARG A 53 11.30 20.41 3.40
N GLN A 54 10.09 19.91 3.64
CA GLN A 54 8.92 20.25 2.83
C GLN A 54 7.88 20.99 3.65
N VAL A 55 7.33 22.06 3.06
CA VAL A 55 6.17 22.79 3.56
C VAL A 55 5.17 22.88 2.41
N ARG A 56 3.87 22.86 2.72
CA ARG A 56 2.81 23.05 1.70
C ARG A 56 2.22 24.44 1.79
N GLY A 57 1.86 25.01 0.65
CA GLY A 57 1.21 26.31 0.59
C GLY A 57 0.89 26.74 -0.83
N SER A 58 0.55 28.02 -0.99
CA SER A 58 0.29 28.62 -2.29
C SER A 58 1.51 29.37 -2.80
N LEU A 59 1.80 29.27 -4.10
CA LEU A 59 2.89 30.01 -4.75
C LEU A 59 2.35 31.05 -5.72
N LEU A 60 2.90 32.27 -5.66
CA LEU A 60 2.59 33.33 -6.61
C LEU A 60 3.23 33.02 -7.96
N VAL A 61 2.46 33.14 -9.04
CA VAL A 61 2.97 33.03 -10.41
C VAL A 61 3.37 34.42 -10.88
N THR A 62 4.65 34.70 -11.07
CA THR A 62 5.10 35.99 -11.63
C THR A 62 5.52 35.84 -13.09
N GLY A 63 4.66 36.28 -14.01
CA GLY A 63 4.81 36.15 -15.47
C GLY A 63 3.49 35.76 -16.17
N ASP A 64 3.44 35.86 -17.50
CA ASP A 64 2.29 35.36 -18.28
C ASP A 64 2.24 33.84 -18.16
N ALA A 65 1.21 33.31 -17.49
CA ALA A 65 0.93 31.89 -17.32
C ALA A 65 0.69 31.12 -18.64
N ALA A 66 0.73 31.82 -19.78
CA ALA A 66 0.54 31.29 -21.12
C ALA A 66 1.87 30.78 -21.71
N GLY A 67 2.32 29.62 -21.21
CA GLY A 67 3.27 28.75 -21.92
C GLY A 67 4.74 29.16 -21.83
N ARG A 68 5.48 28.30 -21.11
CA ARG A 68 6.93 28.27 -20.81
C ARG A 68 7.22 28.71 -19.37
N THR A 69 7.81 27.77 -18.62
CA THR A 69 8.58 27.95 -17.37
C THR A 69 8.79 29.41 -17.00
N ALA A 70 8.00 29.94 -16.06
CA ALA A 70 8.22 31.28 -15.55
C ALA A 70 9.30 31.21 -14.47
N GLN A 71 10.44 31.89 -14.67
CA GLN A 71 11.30 32.27 -13.57
C GLN A 71 10.61 33.42 -12.84
N ALA A 72 10.24 33.21 -11.58
CA ALA A 72 9.58 34.24 -10.80
C ALA A 72 10.54 35.41 -10.50
N GLY A 73 10.19 36.62 -10.94
CA GLY A 73 10.85 37.86 -10.53
C GLY A 73 10.45 38.28 -9.11
N THR A 74 11.39 38.93 -8.39
CA THR A 74 11.18 39.55 -7.08
C THR A 74 10.11 40.65 -7.14
N PRO A 75 9.21 40.77 -6.15
CA PRO A 75 8.24 41.85 -6.12
C PRO A 75 8.95 43.16 -5.78
N SER A 76 8.98 44.09 -6.74
CA SER A 76 9.21 45.51 -6.46
C SER A 76 7.85 46.21 -6.35
N GLY A 77 7.18 46.07 -5.21
CA GLY A 77 5.90 46.73 -4.91
C GLY A 77 5.42 46.43 -3.47
N PRO A 78 4.72 47.36 -2.79
CA PRO A 78 4.39 47.21 -1.38
C PRO A 78 3.35 46.10 -1.18
N ALA A 79 3.53 45.32 -0.12
CA ALA A 79 2.61 44.26 0.28
C ALA A 79 1.22 44.85 0.56
N HIS A 80 0.23 44.47 -0.24
CA HIS A 80 -1.17 44.67 0.13
C HIS A 80 -1.55 43.61 1.15
N SER A 81 -1.67 44.05 2.40
CA SER A 81 -2.21 43.27 3.51
C SER A 81 -3.73 43.27 3.43
N ASP A 82 -4.31 42.28 2.74
CA ASP A 82 -5.69 41.86 3.01
C ASP A 82 -5.67 40.47 3.62
N GLY A 83 -6.30 40.36 4.80
CA GLY A 83 -6.29 39.17 5.64
C GLY A 83 -6.99 37.99 4.98
N GLY A 84 -6.20 37.10 4.40
CA GLY A 84 -6.58 35.77 3.94
C GLY A 84 -5.30 34.98 3.71
N THR A 85 -5.26 33.73 4.18
CA THR A 85 -4.17 32.73 4.07
C THR A 85 -2.92 33.22 3.33
N GLY A 86 -1.90 33.64 4.08
CA GLY A 86 -0.72 34.33 3.56
C GLY A 86 -0.02 33.55 2.44
N ALA A 87 -0.08 34.08 1.22
CA ALA A 87 0.79 33.63 0.14
C ALA A 87 2.24 33.87 0.54
N LEU A 88 3.03 32.81 0.64
CA LEU A 88 4.46 32.92 0.92
C LEU A 88 5.13 33.54 -0.31
N SER A 89 5.83 34.66 -0.13
CA SER A 89 6.62 35.33 -1.18
C SER A 89 7.91 34.54 -1.46
N ALA A 90 7.79 33.30 -1.92
CA ALA A 90 8.91 32.51 -2.41
C ALA A 90 9.07 32.73 -3.92
N THR A 91 10.29 33.02 -4.38
CA THR A 91 10.64 32.89 -5.81
C THR A 91 10.57 31.41 -6.17
N GLY A 92 9.49 31.01 -6.83
CA GLY A 92 9.19 29.60 -7.14
C GLY A 92 9.41 29.23 -8.60
N HIS A 93 9.78 27.99 -8.84
CA HIS A 93 9.69 27.37 -10.15
C HIS A 93 8.26 26.86 -10.33
N THR A 94 7.49 27.49 -11.22
CA THR A 94 6.06 27.20 -11.41
C THR A 94 5.72 27.03 -12.88
N ALA A 95 4.71 26.23 -13.17
CA ALA A 95 4.22 26.00 -14.52
C ALA A 95 2.74 25.58 -14.52
N VAL A 96 2.03 26.01 -15.56
CA VAL A 96 0.70 25.47 -15.90
C VAL A 96 0.90 24.28 -16.84
N VAL A 97 0.24 23.18 -16.54
CA VAL A 97 0.37 21.92 -17.27
C VAL A 97 -0.31 22.04 -18.65
N PRO A 98 0.36 21.66 -19.75
CA PRO A 98 -0.25 21.72 -21.07
C PRO A 98 -1.44 20.76 -21.22
N GLY A 99 -2.50 21.20 -21.89
CA GLY A 99 -3.62 20.33 -22.27
C GLY A 99 -4.57 19.93 -21.14
N SER A 100 -4.36 20.38 -19.90
CA SER A 100 -5.32 20.22 -18.81
C SER A 100 -6.51 21.17 -18.98
N ASP A 101 -7.73 20.65 -18.89
CA ASP A 101 -8.97 21.43 -18.81
C ASP A 101 -9.87 20.84 -17.70
N PRO A 102 -10.10 21.55 -16.57
CA PRO A 102 -9.59 22.89 -16.25
C PRO A 102 -8.06 22.93 -16.07
N PRO A 103 -7.43 24.12 -16.12
CA PRO A 103 -5.98 24.27 -15.94
C PRO A 103 -5.48 23.67 -14.62
N THR A 104 -4.38 22.91 -14.68
CA THR A 104 -3.66 22.43 -13.49
C THR A 104 -2.25 23.01 -13.43
N GLY A 105 -1.70 23.09 -12.22
CA GLY A 105 -0.39 23.68 -11.94
C GLY A 105 0.61 22.67 -11.36
N LEU A 106 1.88 23.03 -11.46
CA LEU A 106 3.00 22.43 -10.74
C LEU A 106 3.87 23.56 -10.19
N GLY A 107 4.35 23.42 -8.95
CA GLY A 107 5.26 24.43 -8.42
C GLY A 107 5.98 24.05 -7.14
N ALA A 108 7.19 24.55 -7.01
CA ALA A 108 7.96 24.53 -5.76
C ALA A 108 8.88 25.76 -5.68
N GLY A 109 9.17 26.24 -4.48
CA GLY A 109 10.09 27.37 -4.26
C GLY A 109 10.83 27.26 -2.94
N ALA A 110 12.05 27.79 -2.86
CA ALA A 110 12.78 27.84 -1.60
C ALA A 110 12.05 28.76 -0.59
N GLU A 111 11.95 28.33 0.66
CA GLU A 111 11.39 29.18 1.73
C GLU A 111 12.32 30.37 2.02
N ASP A 112 13.63 30.14 1.99
CA ASP A 112 14.67 31.17 2.03
C ASP A 112 15.27 31.36 0.63
N PRO A 113 15.03 32.51 -0.05
CA PRO A 113 15.64 32.80 -1.35
C PRO A 113 17.18 32.86 -1.33
N ALA A 114 17.80 32.96 -0.15
CA ALA A 114 19.26 32.91 0.00
C ALA A 114 19.81 31.47 0.10
N ASP A 115 18.96 30.45 0.06
CA ASP A 115 19.36 29.03 0.03
C ASP A 115 19.38 28.49 -1.42
N PRO A 116 20.55 28.52 -2.09
CA PRO A 116 20.65 28.06 -3.46
C PRO A 116 20.51 26.54 -3.59
N ALA A 117 20.70 25.76 -2.51
CA ALA A 117 20.49 24.31 -2.54
C ALA A 117 18.99 23.98 -2.55
N ALA A 118 18.19 24.66 -1.72
CA ALA A 118 16.73 24.55 -1.75
C ALA A 118 16.16 25.02 -3.10
N GLU A 119 16.67 26.12 -3.67
CA GLU A 119 16.22 26.61 -4.98
C GLU A 119 16.52 25.60 -6.11
N ARG A 120 17.73 25.00 -6.11
CA ARG A 120 18.08 23.93 -7.06
C ARG A 120 17.17 22.72 -6.91
N ALA A 121 16.95 22.25 -5.68
CA ALA A 121 16.09 21.10 -5.41
C ALA A 121 14.63 21.34 -5.87
N ALA A 122 14.08 22.53 -5.59
CA ALA A 122 12.76 22.94 -6.04
C ALA A 122 12.64 22.92 -7.57
N ARG A 123 13.60 23.54 -8.27
CA ARG A 123 13.62 23.58 -9.74
C ARG A 123 13.70 22.16 -10.32
N GLU A 124 14.65 21.35 -9.88
CA GLU A 124 14.86 19.99 -10.41
C GLU A 124 13.67 19.07 -10.17
N ALA A 125 13.00 19.19 -9.02
CA ALA A 125 11.79 18.40 -8.73
C ALA A 125 10.63 18.77 -9.66
N VAL A 126 10.41 20.08 -9.90
CA VAL A 126 9.38 20.55 -10.82
C VAL A 126 9.72 20.20 -12.27
N ASP A 127 10.97 20.39 -12.69
CA ASP A 127 11.46 20.02 -14.03
C ASP A 127 11.26 18.53 -14.33
N ALA A 128 11.54 17.65 -13.37
CA ALA A 128 11.30 16.22 -13.50
C ALA A 128 9.81 15.91 -13.75
N CYS A 129 8.91 16.57 -13.02
CA CYS A 129 7.47 16.41 -13.22
C CYS A 129 7.00 17.00 -14.56
N LEU A 130 7.54 18.15 -14.96
CA LEU A 130 7.22 18.79 -16.24
C LEU A 130 7.69 17.98 -17.45
N ALA A 131 8.79 17.23 -17.32
CA ALA A 131 9.29 16.35 -18.38
C ALA A 131 8.28 15.26 -18.80
N VAL A 132 7.31 14.93 -17.93
CA VAL A 132 6.25 13.95 -18.21
C VAL A 132 4.84 14.55 -18.22
N ALA A 133 4.74 15.88 -18.13
CA ALA A 133 3.48 16.61 -18.19
C ALA A 133 2.98 16.79 -19.64
N GLY A 134 1.68 17.07 -19.79
CA GLY A 134 1.00 17.25 -21.08
C GLY A 134 0.77 15.98 -21.89
N THR A 135 1.23 14.82 -21.43
CA THR A 135 0.97 13.53 -22.07
C THR A 135 -0.41 13.04 -21.67
N ALA A 136 -1.30 12.85 -22.65
CA ALA A 136 -2.60 12.21 -22.42
C ALA A 136 -2.40 10.73 -22.08
N ARG A 137 -3.08 10.26 -21.03
CA ARG A 137 -2.96 8.89 -20.52
C ARG A 137 -4.31 8.22 -20.38
N THR A 138 -4.33 6.91 -20.60
CA THR A 138 -5.43 6.02 -20.27
C THR A 138 -5.07 5.23 -19.02
N VAL A 139 -5.98 5.18 -18.05
CA VAL A 139 -5.88 4.33 -16.86
C VAL A 139 -6.83 3.16 -17.04
N LEU A 140 -6.28 1.95 -17.12
CA LEU A 140 -7.05 0.71 -17.04
C LEU A 140 -7.14 0.34 -15.56
N LEU A 141 -8.32 0.49 -14.98
CA LEU A 141 -8.55 0.33 -13.56
C LEU A 141 -9.11 -1.07 -13.27
N ALA A 142 -8.32 -1.91 -12.60
CA ALA A 142 -8.71 -3.27 -12.28
C ALA A 142 -9.89 -3.29 -11.28
N SER A 143 -10.88 -4.13 -11.50
CA SER A 143 -11.98 -4.35 -10.55
C SER A 143 -12.30 -5.86 -10.41
N PRO A 144 -12.21 -6.44 -9.19
CA PRO A 144 -12.08 -5.75 -7.89
C PRO A 144 -10.64 -5.30 -7.54
N ARG A 145 -10.56 -4.34 -6.61
CA ARG A 145 -9.32 -3.75 -6.04
C ARG A 145 -9.61 -3.23 -4.62
N SER A 146 -8.57 -2.80 -3.89
CA SER A 146 -8.70 -2.19 -2.54
C SER A 146 -9.32 -3.15 -1.52
N PHE A 147 -9.94 -2.64 -0.45
CA PHE A 147 -10.43 -3.43 0.68
C PHE A 147 -11.23 -4.68 0.31
N CYS A 148 -10.96 -5.77 1.02
CA CYS A 148 -11.80 -6.97 1.03
C CYS A 148 -12.64 -7.02 2.31
N ALA A 149 -13.64 -7.90 2.36
CA ALA A 149 -14.55 -8.02 3.50
C ALA A 149 -13.84 -8.30 4.84
N GLY A 150 -12.71 -9.03 4.81
CA GLY A 150 -11.92 -9.31 6.00
C GLY A 150 -11.23 -8.05 6.55
N VAL A 151 -10.71 -7.21 5.65
CA VAL A 151 -10.04 -5.94 5.99
C VAL A 151 -11.06 -4.91 6.47
N GLU A 152 -12.18 -4.73 5.76
CA GLU A 152 -13.25 -3.82 6.19
C GLU A 152 -13.71 -4.15 7.61
N ARG A 153 -14.00 -5.43 7.86
CA ARG A 153 -14.37 -5.91 9.20
C ARG A 153 -13.30 -5.61 10.23
N ALA A 154 -12.02 -5.85 9.94
CA ALA A 154 -10.96 -5.69 10.92
C ALA A 154 -10.72 -4.22 11.29
N VAL A 155 -10.77 -3.31 10.30
CA VAL A 155 -10.71 -1.86 10.54
C VAL A 155 -11.91 -1.43 11.38
N GLU A 156 -13.13 -1.80 10.97
CA GLU A 156 -14.37 -1.45 11.69
C GLU A 156 -14.38 -1.96 13.14
N VAL A 157 -13.77 -3.12 13.43
CA VAL A 157 -13.61 -3.63 14.80
C VAL A 157 -12.83 -2.65 15.68
N VAL A 158 -11.73 -2.08 15.18
CA VAL A 158 -10.92 -1.14 15.95
C VAL A 158 -11.65 0.20 16.09
N GLU A 159 -12.29 0.67 15.03
CA GLU A 159 -13.10 1.90 15.05
C GLU A 159 -14.22 1.82 16.08
N GLN A 160 -15.00 0.73 16.06
CA GLN A 160 -16.08 0.49 17.01
C GLN A 160 -15.56 0.30 18.44
N ALA A 161 -14.41 -0.35 18.63
CA ALA A 161 -13.80 -0.46 19.95
C ALA A 161 -13.40 0.92 20.50
N LEU A 162 -12.83 1.80 19.67
CA LEU A 162 -12.48 3.18 20.05
C LEU A 162 -13.73 4.00 20.38
N GLU A 163 -14.78 3.90 19.56
CA GLU A 163 -16.05 4.61 19.78
C GLU A 163 -16.74 4.18 21.08
N GLN A 164 -16.77 2.88 21.37
CA GLN A 164 -17.51 2.33 22.52
C GLN A 164 -16.74 2.40 23.84
N ARG A 165 -15.41 2.37 23.80
CA ARG A 165 -14.57 2.24 25.01
C ARG A 165 -13.60 3.41 25.22
N GLY A 166 -13.45 4.29 24.25
CA GLY A 166 -12.46 5.37 24.28
C GLY A 166 -11.03 4.88 24.06
N SER A 167 -10.09 5.82 23.98
CA SER A 167 -8.67 5.54 23.86
C SER A 167 -7.99 5.31 25.22
N PRO A 168 -6.91 4.51 25.28
CA PRO A 168 -6.31 3.75 24.18
C PRO A 168 -6.99 2.38 23.94
N ILE A 169 -7.03 1.96 22.68
CA ILE A 169 -7.28 0.56 22.28
C ILE A 169 -5.97 -0.04 21.79
N TYR A 170 -5.51 -1.12 22.43
CA TYR A 170 -4.30 -1.80 22.00
C TYR A 170 -4.63 -2.76 20.86
N VAL A 171 -3.76 -2.83 19.86
CA VAL A 171 -3.86 -3.81 18.77
C VAL A 171 -2.56 -4.59 18.71
N ARG A 172 -2.64 -5.92 18.79
CA ARG A 172 -1.45 -6.77 18.64
C ARG A 172 -1.11 -6.87 17.17
N LYS A 173 0.12 -6.46 16.83
CA LYS A 173 0.60 -6.23 15.46
C LYS A 173 -0.28 -5.25 14.69
N GLN A 174 0.04 -4.97 13.43
CA GLN A 174 -0.81 -4.10 12.61
C GLN A 174 -2.17 -4.78 12.36
N ILE A 175 -3.27 -4.02 12.43
CA ILE A 175 -4.62 -4.58 12.21
C ILE A 175 -4.73 -5.20 10.82
N VAL A 176 -4.08 -4.56 9.83
CA VAL A 176 -3.86 -4.98 8.45
C VAL A 176 -2.51 -4.42 7.99
N HIS A 177 -1.87 -5.04 6.99
CA HIS A 177 -0.61 -4.53 6.42
C HIS A 177 -0.86 -3.34 5.48
N ASN A 178 -1.15 -2.17 6.05
CA ASN A 178 -1.16 -0.89 5.36
C ASN A 178 -0.83 0.26 6.31
N THR A 179 0.23 1.00 6.00
CA THR A 179 0.75 2.14 6.77
C THR A 179 -0.28 3.25 6.98
N HIS A 180 -1.09 3.56 5.97
CA HIS A 180 -2.11 4.62 6.04
C HIS A 180 -3.26 4.24 6.97
N VAL A 181 -3.73 2.99 6.91
CA VAL A 181 -4.76 2.48 7.84
C VAL A 181 -4.24 2.50 9.28
N VAL A 182 -3.00 2.05 9.49
CA VAL A 182 -2.36 2.08 10.82
C VAL A 182 -2.27 3.51 11.34
N ALA A 183 -1.74 4.45 10.54
CA ALA A 183 -1.59 5.84 10.93
C ALA A 183 -2.94 6.53 11.24
N ASP A 184 -4.00 6.24 10.48
CA ASP A 184 -5.35 6.77 10.75
C ASP A 184 -5.86 6.29 12.12
N LEU A 185 -5.74 5.00 12.40
CA LEU A 185 -6.19 4.42 13.65
C LEU A 185 -5.35 4.89 14.84
N GLU A 186 -4.03 5.07 14.68
CA GLU A 186 -3.16 5.68 15.70
C GLU A 186 -3.60 7.12 16.03
N ALA A 187 -3.89 7.92 15.00
CA ALA A 187 -4.38 9.28 15.17
C ALA A 187 -5.72 9.34 15.94
N ARG A 188 -6.51 8.26 15.88
CA ARG A 188 -7.78 8.10 16.62
C ARG A 188 -7.60 7.47 18.00
N GLY A 189 -6.39 7.06 18.38
CA GLY A 189 -6.06 6.56 19.71
C GLY A 189 -5.89 5.03 19.81
N ALA A 190 -5.74 4.33 18.69
CA ALA A 190 -5.22 2.96 18.71
C ALA A 190 -3.72 2.97 19.06
N VAL A 191 -3.25 1.91 19.72
CA VAL A 191 -1.83 1.70 20.05
C VAL A 191 -1.43 0.33 19.57
N PHE A 192 -0.65 0.29 18.49
CA PHE A 192 -0.14 -0.97 17.93
C PHE A 192 1.08 -1.43 18.73
N VAL A 193 1.07 -2.70 19.13
CA VAL A 193 2.16 -3.32 19.91
C VAL A 193 2.62 -4.62 19.25
N ASP A 194 3.90 -4.93 19.35
CA ASP A 194 4.42 -6.20 18.85
C ASP A 194 3.95 -7.39 19.70
N GLU A 195 4.08 -7.28 21.01
CA GLU A 195 3.77 -8.36 21.95
C GLU A 195 2.86 -7.92 23.08
N LEU A 196 2.16 -8.89 23.67
CA LEU A 196 1.13 -8.62 24.67
C LEU A 196 1.71 -8.03 25.96
N GLU A 197 2.97 -8.29 26.29
CA GLU A 197 3.66 -7.75 27.47
C GLU A 197 3.64 -6.21 27.51
N ALA A 198 3.57 -5.55 26.35
CA ALA A 198 3.46 -4.10 26.25
C ALA A 198 2.04 -3.56 26.56
N VAL A 199 1.03 -4.42 26.61
CA VAL A 199 -0.37 -4.04 26.89
C VAL A 199 -0.61 -4.04 28.40
N PRO A 200 -1.11 -2.96 29.03
CA PRO A 200 -1.43 -2.97 30.46
C PRO A 200 -2.43 -4.07 30.85
N GLU A 201 -2.27 -4.68 32.03
CA GLU A 201 -3.20 -5.68 32.54
C GLU A 201 -4.64 -5.14 32.58
N GLY A 202 -5.62 -5.98 32.23
CA GLY A 202 -7.03 -5.58 32.17
C GLY A 202 -7.41 -4.63 31.00
N ALA A 203 -6.45 -4.20 30.18
CA ALA A 203 -6.73 -3.36 29.01
C ALA A 203 -7.46 -4.14 27.91
N THR A 204 -8.05 -3.41 26.95
CA THR A 204 -8.62 -4.01 25.74
C THR A 204 -7.52 -4.23 24.72
N VAL A 205 -7.45 -5.43 24.15
CA VAL A 205 -6.56 -5.76 23.04
C VAL A 205 -7.37 -6.30 21.87
N VAL A 206 -7.05 -5.84 20.67
CA VAL A 206 -7.59 -6.37 19.40
C VAL A 206 -6.53 -7.25 18.75
N PHE A 207 -6.91 -8.46 18.31
CA PHE A 207 -6.04 -9.29 17.46
C PHE A 207 -6.26 -8.97 15.99
N SER A 208 -5.18 -8.94 15.21
CA SER A 208 -5.19 -8.51 13.80
C SER A 208 -6.01 -9.43 12.89
N ALA A 209 -6.28 -8.98 11.67
CA ALA A 209 -6.99 -9.76 10.66
C ALA A 209 -6.26 -11.07 10.29
N HIS A 210 -4.93 -11.11 10.46
CA HIS A 210 -4.06 -12.23 10.12
C HIS A 210 -4.18 -13.42 11.08
N GLY A 211 -4.86 -13.24 12.22
CA GLY A 211 -4.97 -14.28 13.24
C GLY A 211 -3.76 -14.40 14.15
N VAL A 212 -3.97 -15.09 15.27
CA VAL A 212 -2.92 -15.35 16.27
C VAL A 212 -2.94 -16.81 16.68
N SER A 213 -1.82 -17.29 17.22
CA SER A 213 -1.74 -18.67 17.71
C SER A 213 -2.55 -18.87 19.00
N PRO A 214 -2.93 -20.12 19.32
CA PRO A 214 -3.55 -20.45 20.61
C PRO A 214 -2.71 -20.05 21.84
N GLN A 215 -1.39 -19.90 21.69
CA GLN A 215 -0.51 -19.43 22.77
C GLN A 215 -0.76 -17.96 23.09
N VAL A 216 -0.96 -17.12 22.08
CA VAL A 216 -1.27 -15.69 22.26
C VAL A 216 -2.61 -15.51 22.97
N HIS A 217 -3.61 -16.34 22.66
CA HIS A 217 -4.87 -16.36 23.41
C HIS A 217 -4.65 -16.65 24.90
N ARG A 218 -3.86 -17.69 25.23
CA ARG A 218 -3.56 -18.03 26.63
C ARG A 218 -2.83 -16.91 27.37
N GLN A 219 -1.86 -16.27 26.72
CA GLN A 219 -1.15 -15.12 27.28
C GLN A 219 -2.09 -13.95 27.58
N ALA A 220 -3.05 -13.67 26.69
CA ALA A 220 -4.05 -12.64 26.93
C ALA A 220 -4.95 -12.97 28.13
N ASP A 221 -5.39 -14.23 28.26
CA ASP A 221 -6.19 -14.71 29.38
C ASP A 221 -5.42 -14.64 30.71
N GLU A 222 -4.17 -15.09 30.74
CA GLU A 222 -3.28 -15.05 31.91
C GLU A 222 -3.06 -13.61 32.41
N ARG A 223 -3.06 -12.63 31.50
CA ARG A 223 -2.91 -11.21 31.79
C ARG A 223 -4.24 -10.47 32.01
N GLY A 224 -5.36 -11.21 32.01
CA GLY A 224 -6.70 -10.68 32.21
C GLY A 224 -7.12 -9.65 31.16
N LEU A 225 -6.60 -9.72 29.94
CA LEU A 225 -6.90 -8.76 28.87
C LEU A 225 -8.32 -8.96 28.34
N ARG A 226 -8.97 -7.85 27.97
CA ARG A 226 -10.28 -7.87 27.28
C ARG A 226 -10.06 -8.00 25.78
N VAL A 227 -9.99 -9.24 25.29
CA VAL A 227 -9.72 -9.55 23.88
C VAL A 227 -10.93 -9.24 22.99
N ILE A 228 -10.68 -8.62 21.84
CA ILE A 228 -11.59 -8.53 20.70
C ILE A 228 -10.88 -9.15 19.49
N ASP A 229 -11.41 -10.24 18.96
CA ASP A 229 -10.75 -10.97 17.88
C ASP A 229 -11.22 -10.50 16.49
N ALA A 230 -10.36 -9.76 15.79
CA ALA A 230 -10.62 -9.26 14.45
C ALA A 230 -10.12 -10.22 13.34
N THR A 231 -9.66 -11.44 13.68
CA THR A 231 -9.21 -12.44 12.71
C THR A 231 -10.24 -12.59 11.58
N CYS A 232 -9.77 -12.60 10.35
CA CYS A 232 -10.60 -12.82 9.17
C CYS A 232 -11.26 -14.21 9.25
N PRO A 233 -12.59 -14.35 9.03
CA PRO A 233 -13.24 -15.66 9.07
C PRO A 233 -12.64 -16.69 8.11
N LEU A 234 -12.03 -16.26 6.99
CA LEU A 234 -11.34 -17.14 6.06
C LEU A 234 -10.00 -17.65 6.61
N VAL A 235 -9.31 -16.88 7.45
CA VAL A 235 -8.13 -17.33 8.20
C VAL A 235 -8.56 -18.29 9.32
N THR A 236 -9.64 -17.98 10.05
CA THR A 236 -10.20 -18.89 11.07
C THR A 236 -10.60 -20.25 10.48
N LYS A 237 -11.04 -20.30 9.21
CA LYS A 237 -11.27 -21.56 8.48
C LYS A 237 -9.99 -22.36 8.36
N VAL A 238 -8.88 -21.76 7.90
CA VAL A 238 -7.56 -22.42 7.81
C VAL A 238 -7.10 -22.93 9.18
N HIS A 239 -7.19 -22.12 10.24
CA HIS A 239 -6.85 -22.54 11.60
C HIS A 239 -7.66 -23.75 12.06
N THR A 240 -8.96 -23.78 11.74
CA THR A 240 -9.85 -24.89 12.08
C THR A 240 -9.50 -26.16 11.31
N GLU A 241 -9.13 -26.04 10.04
CA GLU A 241 -8.69 -27.17 9.23
C GLU A 241 -7.34 -27.71 9.69
N ALA A 242 -6.40 -26.85 10.11
CA ALA A 242 -5.11 -27.27 10.69
C ALA A 242 -5.32 -28.17 11.91
N ARG A 243 -6.16 -27.73 12.87
CA ARG A 243 -6.54 -28.54 14.03
C ARG A 243 -7.22 -29.84 13.63
N ARG A 244 -8.16 -29.79 12.67
CA ARG A 244 -8.92 -30.98 12.23
C ARG A 244 -8.02 -32.02 11.56
N PHE A 245 -7.11 -31.59 10.70
CA PHE A 245 -6.19 -32.47 9.98
C PHE A 245 -5.18 -33.10 10.93
N ALA A 246 -4.61 -32.31 11.85
CA ALA A 246 -3.73 -32.81 12.90
C ALA A 246 -4.44 -33.79 13.84
N ALA A 247 -5.67 -33.51 14.27
CA ALA A 247 -6.48 -34.41 15.10
C ALA A 247 -6.86 -35.70 14.37
N ARG A 248 -7.01 -35.64 13.04
CA ARG A 248 -7.15 -36.82 12.19
C ARG A 248 -5.84 -37.60 12.10
N GLY A 249 -4.71 -37.13 12.62
CA GLY A 249 -3.41 -37.80 12.61
C GLY A 249 -2.64 -37.64 11.30
N ASP A 250 -2.97 -36.62 10.50
CA ASP A 250 -2.25 -36.30 9.28
C ASP A 250 -1.06 -35.37 9.60
N THR A 251 0.02 -35.46 8.82
CA THR A 251 0.99 -34.37 8.70
C THR A 251 0.34 -33.26 7.88
N VAL A 252 0.34 -32.05 8.42
CA VAL A 252 -0.21 -30.86 7.77
C VAL A 252 0.93 -30.10 7.09
N VAL A 253 0.90 -30.01 5.77
CA VAL A 253 1.85 -29.20 4.99
C VAL A 253 1.23 -27.83 4.78
N LEU A 254 1.73 -26.82 5.49
CA LEU A 254 1.32 -25.45 5.29
C LEU A 254 2.18 -24.84 4.18
N ILE A 255 1.54 -24.41 3.10
CA ILE A 255 2.18 -23.64 2.03
C ILE A 255 2.06 -22.17 2.39
N GLY A 256 3.18 -21.47 2.57
CA GLY A 256 3.16 -20.07 3.01
C GLY A 256 4.56 -19.48 3.11
N HIS A 257 4.65 -18.19 3.44
CA HIS A 257 5.92 -17.51 3.65
C HIS A 257 6.32 -17.52 5.13
N ASP A 258 7.56 -17.95 5.40
CA ASP A 258 8.13 -17.90 6.75
C ASP A 258 8.15 -16.47 7.30
N GLY A 259 7.88 -16.33 8.61
CA GLY A 259 7.79 -15.04 9.30
C GLY A 259 6.54 -14.20 9.00
N HIS A 260 5.59 -14.67 8.20
CA HIS A 260 4.30 -13.97 8.02
C HIS A 260 3.34 -14.26 9.18
N GLU A 261 2.70 -13.23 9.74
CA GLU A 261 1.82 -13.35 10.93
C GLU A 261 0.73 -14.44 10.79
N GLU A 262 0.09 -14.51 9.63
CA GLU A 262 -0.92 -15.54 9.32
C GLU A 262 -0.35 -16.97 9.35
N VAL A 263 0.90 -17.13 8.91
CA VAL A 263 1.60 -18.41 8.91
C VAL A 263 1.98 -18.79 10.33
N GLU A 264 2.49 -17.85 11.14
CA GLU A 264 2.78 -18.07 12.57
C GLU A 264 1.51 -18.47 13.35
N GLY A 265 0.39 -17.79 13.09
CA GLY A 265 -0.91 -18.10 13.67
C GLY A 265 -1.36 -19.52 13.34
N THR A 266 -1.30 -19.89 12.05
CA THR A 266 -1.72 -21.22 11.56
C THR A 266 -0.78 -22.33 12.04
N LEU A 267 0.54 -22.13 12.03
CA LEU A 267 1.51 -23.08 12.57
C LEU A 267 1.24 -23.38 14.04
N GLY A 268 0.93 -22.35 14.82
CA GLY A 268 0.65 -22.47 16.25
C GLY A 268 -0.59 -23.29 16.61
N GLU A 269 -1.47 -23.57 15.64
CA GLU A 269 -2.67 -24.40 15.87
C GLU A 269 -2.35 -25.89 16.03
N ALA A 270 -1.28 -26.37 15.39
CA ALA A 270 -0.87 -27.77 15.46
C ALA A 270 0.66 -27.94 15.24
N PRO A 271 1.51 -27.31 16.06
CA PRO A 271 2.94 -27.18 15.78
C PRO A 271 3.68 -28.52 15.68
N GLU A 272 3.22 -29.56 16.39
CA GLU A 272 3.84 -30.89 16.35
C GLU A 272 3.54 -31.69 15.07
N ARG A 273 2.57 -31.23 14.27
CA ARG A 273 2.07 -31.94 13.08
C ARG A 273 2.13 -31.09 11.82
N THR A 274 2.47 -29.82 11.92
CA THR A 274 2.51 -28.91 10.78
C THR A 274 3.95 -28.64 10.34
N VAL A 275 4.19 -28.72 9.03
CA VAL A 275 5.47 -28.38 8.39
C VAL A 275 5.21 -27.25 7.40
N LEU A 276 6.01 -26.19 7.45
CA LEU A 276 5.96 -25.07 6.52
C LEU A 276 6.82 -25.37 5.29
N ILE A 277 6.30 -25.08 4.10
CA ILE A 277 7.05 -25.01 2.85
C ILE A 277 6.58 -23.80 2.02
N SER A 278 7.40 -23.39 1.06
CA SER A 278 7.10 -22.27 0.14
C SER A 278 7.36 -22.61 -1.32
N THR A 279 8.09 -23.69 -1.64
CA THR A 279 8.57 -23.97 -3.01
C THR A 279 8.27 -25.39 -3.50
N PRO A 280 8.19 -25.62 -4.83
CA PRO A 280 8.06 -26.96 -5.40
C PRO A 280 9.24 -27.87 -5.05
N GLU A 281 10.45 -27.32 -4.91
CA GLU A 281 11.65 -28.07 -4.51
C GLU A 281 11.55 -28.59 -3.07
N GLU A 282 11.07 -27.75 -2.14
CA GLU A 282 10.79 -28.16 -0.77
C GLU A 282 9.69 -29.22 -0.71
N ALA A 283 8.62 -29.07 -1.51
CA ALA A 283 7.57 -30.06 -1.63
C ALA A 283 8.11 -31.42 -2.12
N ALA A 284 8.99 -31.42 -3.12
CA ALA A 284 9.59 -32.63 -3.67
C ALA A 284 10.56 -33.31 -2.69
N ALA A 285 11.29 -32.54 -1.90
CA ALA A 285 12.25 -33.02 -0.91
C ALA A 285 11.61 -33.40 0.44
N LEU A 286 10.32 -33.12 0.64
CA LEU A 286 9.67 -33.28 1.94
C LEU A 286 9.64 -34.77 2.38
N GLU A 287 10.07 -34.99 3.62
CA GLU A 287 9.97 -36.26 4.32
C GLU A 287 8.94 -36.16 5.44
N VAL A 288 8.04 -37.14 5.50
CA VAL A 288 6.97 -37.22 6.51
C VAL A 288 6.90 -38.64 7.07
N GLU A 289 6.44 -38.78 8.31
CA GLU A 289 6.34 -40.07 8.99
C GLU A 289 5.43 -41.06 8.23
N ASN A 290 4.31 -40.58 7.69
CA ASN A 290 3.37 -41.41 6.95
C ASN A 290 2.91 -40.72 5.64
N PRO A 291 3.47 -41.13 4.48
CA PRO A 291 3.10 -40.58 3.17
C PRO A 291 1.62 -40.74 2.76
N GLU A 292 0.89 -41.67 3.39
CA GLU A 292 -0.54 -41.91 3.14
C GLU A 292 -1.46 -41.00 3.96
N ARG A 293 -0.88 -40.19 4.86
CA ARG A 293 -1.60 -39.30 5.78
C ARG A 293 -1.03 -37.89 5.76
N VAL A 294 -1.07 -37.29 4.58
CA VAL A 294 -0.64 -35.91 4.36
C VAL A 294 -1.84 -35.08 3.93
N SER A 295 -2.06 -33.95 4.59
CA SER A 295 -2.98 -32.92 4.13
C SER A 295 -2.21 -31.63 3.91
N TYR A 296 -2.63 -30.78 2.97
CA TYR A 296 -2.06 -29.45 2.82
C TYR A 296 -3.07 -28.35 3.17
N LEU A 297 -2.55 -27.20 3.54
CA LEU A 297 -3.24 -25.92 3.70
C LEU A 297 -2.40 -24.83 3.03
N THR A 298 -3.00 -23.69 2.72
CA THR A 298 -2.25 -22.55 2.17
C THR A 298 -2.51 -21.27 2.97
N GLN A 299 -1.53 -20.38 2.98
CA GLN A 299 -1.74 -18.98 3.31
C GLN A 299 -2.75 -18.38 2.31
N THR A 300 -3.61 -17.49 2.80
CA THR A 300 -4.75 -16.96 2.05
C THR A 300 -4.38 -15.92 0.97
N THR A 301 -3.14 -15.43 0.98
CA THR A 301 -2.65 -14.30 0.16
C THR A 301 -1.56 -14.67 -0.86
N LEU A 302 -1.38 -15.97 -1.14
CA LEU A 302 -0.38 -16.45 -2.09
C LEU A 302 -0.75 -16.18 -3.56
N ALA A 303 0.25 -16.23 -4.44
CA ALA A 303 0.04 -16.26 -5.88
C ALA A 303 -0.62 -17.59 -6.27
N VAL A 304 -1.73 -17.52 -7.03
CA VAL A 304 -2.54 -18.69 -7.37
C VAL A 304 -1.72 -19.68 -8.22
N ASP A 305 -1.07 -19.18 -9.27
CA ASP A 305 -0.28 -19.99 -10.20
C ASP A 305 0.92 -20.66 -9.50
N GLU A 306 1.68 -19.89 -8.70
CA GLU A 306 2.85 -20.43 -7.97
C GLU A 306 2.44 -21.48 -6.94
N THR A 307 1.32 -21.26 -6.24
CA THR A 307 0.81 -22.23 -5.27
C THR A 307 0.36 -23.52 -5.95
N ALA A 308 -0.21 -23.43 -7.16
CA ALA A 308 -0.59 -24.61 -7.92
C ALA A 308 0.63 -25.49 -8.25
N GLU A 309 1.77 -24.90 -8.58
CA GLU A 309 3.03 -25.62 -8.81
C GLU A 309 3.51 -26.37 -7.56
N VAL A 310 3.45 -25.74 -6.39
CA VAL A 310 3.80 -26.38 -5.10
C VAL A 310 2.86 -27.55 -4.81
N VAL A 311 1.54 -27.35 -5.00
CA VAL A 311 0.54 -28.39 -4.77
C VAL A 311 0.74 -29.58 -5.73
N ASP A 312 1.07 -29.33 -6.99
CA ASP A 312 1.33 -30.39 -7.96
C ASP A 312 2.60 -31.18 -7.63
N ALA A 313 3.66 -30.51 -7.15
CA ALA A 313 4.84 -31.19 -6.60
C ALA A 313 4.49 -32.05 -5.37
N LEU A 314 3.65 -31.54 -4.45
CA LEU A 314 3.16 -32.33 -3.31
C LEU A 314 2.34 -33.53 -3.75
N ARG A 315 1.47 -33.40 -4.76
CA ARG A 315 0.67 -34.53 -5.29
C ARG A 315 1.54 -35.59 -5.94
N ALA A 316 2.58 -35.19 -6.66
CA ALA A 316 3.56 -36.11 -7.22
C ALA A 316 4.33 -36.85 -6.13
N ARG A 317 4.68 -36.16 -5.03
CA ARG A 317 5.40 -36.71 -3.89
C ARG A 317 4.53 -37.60 -2.98
N PHE A 318 3.26 -37.25 -2.82
CA PHE A 318 2.29 -37.90 -1.94
C PHE A 318 0.98 -38.18 -2.70
N PRO A 319 0.84 -39.34 -3.38
CA PRO A 319 -0.35 -39.64 -4.18
C PRO A 319 -1.67 -39.65 -3.40
N ALA A 320 -1.62 -39.85 -2.07
CA ALA A 320 -2.78 -39.80 -1.16
C ALA A 320 -3.03 -38.41 -0.55
N LEU A 321 -2.35 -37.37 -1.02
CA LEU A 321 -2.47 -35.99 -0.52
C LEU A 321 -3.93 -35.53 -0.48
N ARG A 322 -4.32 -34.92 0.63
CA ARG A 322 -5.65 -34.33 0.81
C ARG A 322 -5.55 -32.81 0.87
N GLY A 323 -6.40 -32.14 0.10
CA GLY A 323 -6.55 -30.68 0.19
C GLY A 323 -7.64 -30.26 1.18
N PRO A 324 -7.77 -28.94 1.41
CA PRO A 324 -8.91 -28.37 2.10
C PRO A 324 -10.22 -28.63 1.32
N ALA A 325 -11.36 -28.50 1.99
CA ALA A 325 -12.66 -28.76 1.35
C ALA A 325 -13.05 -27.71 0.30
N SER A 326 -12.50 -26.50 0.44
CA SER A 326 -12.53 -25.41 -0.51
C SER A 326 -11.15 -24.75 -0.49
N ASP A 327 -10.81 -23.95 -1.50
CA ASP A 327 -9.50 -23.28 -1.54
C ASP A 327 -9.26 -22.42 -0.28
N ASP A 328 -7.99 -22.34 0.11
CA ASP A 328 -7.52 -21.50 1.22
C ASP A 328 -7.07 -20.12 0.73
N ILE A 329 -6.48 -20.02 -0.47
CA ILE A 329 -6.33 -18.74 -1.15
C ILE A 329 -7.72 -18.11 -1.28
N CYS A 330 -7.90 -16.96 -0.63
CA CYS A 330 -9.24 -16.41 -0.48
C CYS A 330 -9.73 -15.78 -1.78
N TYR A 331 -11.05 -15.65 -1.90
CA TYR A 331 -11.70 -15.04 -3.06
C TYR A 331 -11.10 -13.67 -3.42
N ALA A 332 -10.77 -12.86 -2.41
CA ALA A 332 -10.25 -11.52 -2.61
C ALA A 332 -8.87 -11.51 -3.28
N THR A 333 -8.00 -12.44 -2.89
CA THR A 333 -6.68 -12.63 -3.48
C THR A 333 -6.81 -13.08 -4.93
N THR A 334 -7.61 -14.13 -5.19
CA THR A 334 -7.83 -14.68 -6.53
C THR A 334 -8.42 -13.62 -7.46
N ASN A 335 -9.50 -12.97 -7.06
CA ASN A 335 -10.17 -11.98 -7.89
C ASN A 335 -9.27 -10.77 -8.21
N ARG A 336 -8.40 -10.32 -7.29
CA ARG A 336 -7.46 -9.21 -7.57
C ARG A 336 -6.37 -9.63 -8.56
N GLN A 337 -5.88 -10.87 -8.47
CA GLN A 337 -4.93 -11.41 -9.44
C GLN A 337 -5.56 -11.57 -10.83
N ASP A 338 -6.80 -12.05 -10.89
CA ASP A 338 -7.55 -12.15 -12.14
C ASP A 338 -7.83 -10.77 -12.74
N ALA A 339 -8.24 -9.80 -11.92
CA ALA A 339 -8.54 -8.44 -12.37
C ALA A 339 -7.30 -7.73 -12.92
N LEU A 340 -6.15 -7.91 -12.27
CA LEU A 340 -4.88 -7.39 -12.78
C LEU A 340 -4.46 -8.11 -14.07
N SER A 341 -4.57 -9.44 -14.12
CA SER A 341 -4.22 -10.22 -15.32
C SER A 341 -5.00 -9.77 -16.55
N ALA A 342 -6.26 -9.36 -16.37
CA ALA A 342 -7.13 -8.89 -17.45
C ALA A 342 -6.69 -7.56 -18.07
N ILE A 343 -5.81 -6.78 -17.42
CA ILE A 343 -5.36 -5.47 -17.91
C ILE A 343 -3.83 -5.36 -18.08
N ALA A 344 -3.06 -6.27 -17.49
CA ALA A 344 -1.62 -6.13 -17.37
C ALA A 344 -0.91 -6.06 -18.73
N GLU A 345 -1.29 -6.92 -19.68
CA GLU A 345 -0.66 -6.99 -21.01
C GLU A 345 -1.04 -5.81 -21.93
N GLU A 346 -2.11 -5.08 -21.61
CA GLU A 346 -2.56 -3.90 -22.34
C GLU A 346 -1.90 -2.60 -21.83
N ALA A 347 -1.24 -2.65 -20.66
CA ALA A 347 -0.61 -1.51 -20.02
C ALA A 347 0.87 -1.37 -20.40
N ASP A 348 1.35 -0.14 -20.54
CA ASP A 348 2.79 0.15 -20.66
C ASP A 348 3.48 0.05 -19.27
N LEU A 349 2.71 0.35 -18.22
CA LEU A 349 3.15 0.36 -16.82
C LEU A 349 1.99 -0.08 -15.92
N VAL A 350 2.29 -0.91 -14.92
CA VAL A 350 1.37 -1.24 -13.83
C VAL A 350 1.77 -0.52 -12.54
N LEU A 351 0.80 0.13 -11.90
CA LEU A 351 0.94 0.68 -10.55
C LEU A 351 0.04 -0.11 -9.60
N VAL A 352 0.64 -0.65 -8.55
CA VAL A 352 -0.06 -1.35 -7.47
C VAL A 352 0.01 -0.49 -6.22
N VAL A 353 -1.15 -0.05 -5.73
CA VAL A 353 -1.24 0.67 -4.46
C VAL A 353 -1.25 -0.33 -3.30
N GLY A 354 -0.28 -0.23 -2.39
CA GLY A 354 -0.16 -1.10 -1.22
C GLY A 354 1.18 -0.93 -0.53
N SER A 355 1.25 -1.36 0.74
CA SER A 355 2.47 -1.23 1.55
C SER A 355 3.42 -2.40 1.34
N ASP A 356 4.72 -2.15 1.56
CA ASP A 356 5.80 -3.13 1.38
C ASP A 356 5.58 -4.42 2.17
N ASN A 357 4.97 -4.38 3.36
CA ASN A 357 4.71 -5.57 4.16
C ASN A 357 3.43 -6.34 3.77
N SER A 358 2.72 -5.94 2.71
CA SER A 358 1.49 -6.58 2.25
C SER A 358 1.77 -7.69 1.23
N SER A 359 1.73 -8.96 1.68
CA SER A 359 1.91 -10.15 0.83
C SER A 359 1.06 -10.10 -0.44
N ASN A 360 -0.26 -9.86 -0.30
CA ASN A 360 -1.16 -9.75 -1.44
C ASN A 360 -0.76 -8.64 -2.43
N SER A 361 -0.31 -7.48 -1.94
CA SER A 361 0.09 -6.37 -2.81
C SER A 361 1.37 -6.71 -3.59
N GLN A 362 2.33 -7.36 -2.95
CA GLN A 362 3.54 -7.85 -3.62
C GLN A 362 3.21 -8.89 -4.71
N ARG A 363 2.30 -9.85 -4.42
CA ARG A 363 1.89 -10.86 -5.41
C ARG A 363 1.31 -10.23 -6.69
N LEU A 364 0.62 -9.09 -6.58
CA LEU A 364 0.10 -8.34 -7.72
C LEU A 364 1.22 -7.72 -8.56
N VAL A 365 2.24 -7.14 -7.93
CA VAL A 365 3.41 -6.58 -8.64
C VAL A 365 4.14 -7.68 -9.39
N GLU A 366 4.46 -8.77 -8.71
CA GLU A 366 5.14 -9.91 -9.33
C GLU A 366 4.32 -10.52 -10.46
N LEU A 367 3.00 -10.60 -10.31
CA LEU A 367 2.11 -11.07 -11.37
C LEU A 367 2.21 -10.22 -12.63
N ALA A 368 2.17 -8.89 -12.51
CA ALA A 368 2.34 -8.00 -13.65
C ALA A 368 3.72 -8.17 -14.32
N VAL A 369 4.79 -8.30 -13.52
CA VAL A 369 6.15 -8.56 -14.03
C VAL A 369 6.22 -9.91 -14.76
N ARG A 370 5.62 -10.97 -14.21
CA ARG A 370 5.55 -12.29 -14.86
C ARG A 370 4.76 -12.27 -16.17
N ARG A 371 3.76 -11.38 -16.29
CA ARG A 371 3.01 -11.13 -17.54
C ARG A 371 3.78 -10.25 -18.53
N GLY A 372 4.97 -9.76 -18.17
CA GLY A 372 5.86 -9.00 -19.06
C GLY A 372 5.72 -7.49 -18.98
N THR A 373 4.95 -6.96 -18.03
CA THR A 373 4.70 -5.51 -17.88
C THR A 373 5.48 -4.97 -16.68
N ALA A 374 6.17 -3.83 -16.87
CA ALA A 374 6.85 -3.15 -15.79
C ALA A 374 5.84 -2.77 -14.70
N ALA A 375 6.14 -3.07 -13.44
CA ALA A 375 5.22 -2.84 -12.32
C ALA A 375 5.94 -2.24 -11.12
N HIS A 376 5.27 -1.32 -10.42
CA HIS A 376 5.77 -0.70 -9.20
C HIS A 376 4.73 -0.77 -8.08
N LEU A 377 5.20 -1.17 -6.89
CA LEU A 377 4.46 -0.98 -5.66
C LEU A 377 4.62 0.48 -5.21
N ILE A 378 3.52 1.11 -4.82
CA ILE A 378 3.52 2.45 -4.23
C ILE A 378 2.66 2.44 -2.97
N ASP A 379 3.19 2.96 -1.86
CA ASP A 379 2.44 3.13 -0.62
C ASP A 379 1.45 4.30 -0.81
N ASP A 380 1.92 5.39 -1.41
CA ASP A 380 1.11 6.52 -1.87
C ASP A 380 1.69 7.28 -3.08
N THR A 381 1.04 8.39 -3.44
CA THR A 381 1.37 9.28 -4.55
C THR A 381 2.77 9.89 -4.50
N ARG A 382 3.43 9.92 -3.35
CA ARG A 382 4.80 10.46 -3.17
C ARG A 382 5.86 9.44 -3.59
N ASP A 383 5.50 8.16 -3.68
CA ASP A 383 6.39 7.10 -4.17
C ASP A 383 6.43 7.04 -5.70
N LEU A 384 5.42 7.62 -6.36
CA LEU A 384 5.44 7.82 -7.81
C LEU A 384 6.72 8.55 -8.22
N ARG A 385 7.25 8.13 -9.37
CA ARG A 385 8.45 8.70 -9.95
C ARG A 385 8.19 9.18 -11.38
N PRO A 386 8.56 10.42 -11.72
CA PRO A 386 8.36 10.93 -13.08
C PRO A 386 9.00 10.05 -14.14
N GLU A 387 10.18 9.48 -13.89
CA GLU A 387 10.87 8.62 -14.85
C GLU A 387 10.08 7.36 -15.25
N TRP A 388 9.21 6.84 -14.37
CA TRP A 388 8.33 5.70 -14.69
C TRP A 388 7.23 6.08 -15.68
N LEU A 389 6.86 7.37 -15.73
CA LEU A 389 5.75 7.89 -16.55
C LEU A 389 6.21 8.40 -17.91
N ALA A 390 7.52 8.36 -18.19
CA ALA A 390 8.11 8.84 -19.43
C ALA A 390 7.72 7.93 -20.61
N GLY A 391 7.02 8.48 -21.60
CA GLY A 391 6.55 7.72 -22.78
C GLY A 391 5.35 6.79 -22.54
N VAL A 392 4.93 6.61 -21.29
CA VAL A 392 3.78 5.80 -20.89
C VAL A 392 2.47 6.47 -21.31
N ARG A 393 1.64 5.74 -22.06
CA ARG A 393 0.30 6.17 -22.49
C ARG A 393 -0.81 5.40 -21.80
N THR A 394 -0.58 4.13 -21.48
CA THR A 394 -1.56 3.26 -20.80
C THR A 394 -1.00 2.80 -19.47
N ILE A 395 -1.71 3.09 -18.38
CA ILE A 395 -1.36 2.69 -17.02
C ILE A 395 -2.39 1.67 -16.54
N GLY A 396 -1.95 0.47 -16.18
CA GLY A 396 -2.74 -0.46 -15.38
C GLY A 396 -2.70 -0.03 -13.92
N LEU A 397 -3.84 0.18 -13.29
CA LEU A 397 -3.92 0.61 -11.89
C LEU A 397 -4.75 -0.39 -11.09
N THR A 398 -4.18 -0.85 -9.99
CA THR A 398 -4.87 -1.72 -9.01
C THR A 398 -4.42 -1.39 -7.59
N ALA A 399 -5.01 -2.07 -6.62
CA ALA A 399 -4.67 -1.91 -5.21
C ALA A 399 -4.82 -3.23 -4.46
N GLY A 400 -3.90 -3.47 -3.52
CA GLY A 400 -3.96 -4.62 -2.64
C GLY A 400 -5.17 -4.61 -1.71
N ALA A 401 -5.48 -5.77 -1.12
CA ALA A 401 -6.64 -5.96 -0.26
C ALA A 401 -6.64 -5.09 1.01
N SER A 402 -5.49 -4.55 1.43
CA SER A 402 -5.34 -3.68 2.59
C SER A 402 -5.25 -2.19 2.25
N ALA A 403 -5.29 -1.81 0.97
CA ALA A 403 -5.13 -0.42 0.55
C ALA A 403 -6.48 0.31 0.49
N PRO A 404 -6.64 1.46 1.19
CA PRO A 404 -7.85 2.26 1.14
C PRO A 404 -8.20 2.74 -0.28
N PRO A 405 -9.49 2.75 -0.69
CA PRO A 405 -9.91 3.23 -2.01
C PRO A 405 -9.43 4.66 -2.33
N GLY A 406 -9.40 5.55 -1.33
CA GLY A 406 -8.97 6.93 -1.50
C GLY A 406 -7.51 7.10 -1.98
N LEU A 407 -6.64 6.11 -1.76
CA LEU A 407 -5.27 6.15 -2.30
C LEU A 407 -5.24 5.94 -3.82
N VAL A 408 -6.12 5.09 -4.34
CA VAL A 408 -6.27 4.87 -5.80
C VAL A 408 -6.80 6.13 -6.47
N GLU A 409 -7.81 6.76 -5.87
CA GLU A 409 -8.34 8.05 -6.34
C GLU A 409 -7.27 9.14 -6.31
N ALA A 410 -6.41 9.16 -5.29
CA ALA A 410 -5.29 10.09 -5.20
C ALA A 410 -4.28 9.89 -6.34
N VAL A 411 -3.97 8.65 -6.71
CA VAL A 411 -3.10 8.34 -7.87
C VAL A 411 -3.72 8.86 -9.16
N ILE A 412 -5.01 8.58 -9.41
CA ILE A 412 -5.71 9.09 -10.60
C ILE A 412 -5.69 10.62 -10.64
N ARG A 413 -5.91 11.28 -9.50
CA ARG A 413 -5.86 12.74 -9.37
C ARG A 413 -4.47 13.30 -9.67
N VAL A 414 -3.40 12.69 -9.16
CA VAL A 414 -2.02 13.10 -9.46
C VAL A 414 -1.71 12.95 -10.95
N LEU A 415 -2.11 11.83 -11.56
CA LEU A 415 -1.95 11.62 -13.00
C LEU A 415 -2.72 12.68 -13.81
N GLY A 416 -3.95 13.02 -13.39
CA GLY A 416 -4.76 14.10 -13.97
C GLY A 416 -4.11 15.48 -13.82
N GLY A 417 -3.28 15.67 -12.80
CA GLY A 417 -2.45 16.86 -12.64
C GLY A 417 -1.33 17.00 -13.64
N LEU A 418 -0.91 15.91 -14.29
CA LEU A 418 0.13 15.89 -15.30
C LEU A 418 -0.42 15.97 -16.73
N GLY A 419 -1.74 15.99 -16.93
CA GLY A 419 -2.38 16.08 -18.25
C GLY A 419 -3.70 15.31 -18.31
N PRO A 420 -4.33 15.23 -19.50
CA PRO A 420 -5.60 14.52 -19.68
C PRO A 420 -5.51 13.05 -19.26
N VAL A 421 -6.45 12.59 -18.45
CA VAL A 421 -6.59 11.18 -18.05
C VAL A 421 -7.98 10.67 -18.42
N THR A 422 -8.02 9.54 -19.11
CA THR A 422 -9.26 8.76 -19.33
C THR A 422 -9.18 7.49 -18.49
N VAL A 423 -10.19 7.22 -17.67
CA VAL A 423 -10.25 6.02 -16.83
C VAL A 423 -11.23 5.03 -17.45
N HIS A 424 -10.78 3.80 -17.69
CA HIS A 424 -11.61 2.66 -18.06
C HIS A 424 -11.56 1.65 -16.93
N GLU A 425 -12.70 1.38 -16.31
CA GLU A 425 -12.80 0.34 -15.28
C GLU A 425 -13.09 -1.02 -15.93
N HIS A 426 -12.30 -2.02 -15.56
CA HIS A 426 -12.41 -3.40 -16.03
C HIS A 426 -12.92 -4.28 -14.87
N GLU A 427 -14.24 -4.39 -14.74
CA GLU A 427 -14.91 -5.29 -13.78
C GLU A 427 -14.94 -6.72 -14.33
N ILE A 428 -14.10 -7.59 -13.76
CA ILE A 428 -14.09 -9.02 -14.11
C ILE A 428 -15.07 -9.84 -13.26
N THR A 429 -15.37 -9.38 -12.05
CA THR A 429 -16.27 -10.02 -11.10
C THR A 429 -16.70 -9.02 -10.04
N ARG A 430 -17.84 -9.31 -9.38
CA ARG A 430 -18.40 -8.49 -8.31
C ARG A 430 -18.32 -9.22 -6.98
N GLU A 431 -17.66 -8.60 -6.01
CA GLU A 431 -17.56 -9.12 -4.64
C GLU A 431 -18.80 -8.69 -3.83
N THR A 432 -19.52 -9.64 -3.25
CA THR A 432 -20.72 -9.38 -2.42
C THR A 432 -20.60 -9.97 -1.01
N VAL A 433 -19.40 -10.38 -0.62
CA VAL A 433 -19.12 -11.02 0.67
C VAL A 433 -19.07 -9.94 1.74
N HIS A 434 -19.73 -10.19 2.87
CA HIS A 434 -19.66 -9.34 4.05
C HIS A 434 -19.51 -10.21 5.30
N PHE A 435 -18.72 -9.76 6.27
CA PHE A 435 -18.52 -10.46 7.52
C PHE A 435 -19.04 -9.63 8.70
N SER A 436 -19.86 -10.24 9.55
CA SER A 436 -20.37 -9.56 10.75
C SER A 436 -19.26 -9.26 11.75
N LEU A 437 -19.37 -8.14 12.45
CA LEU A 437 -18.49 -7.80 13.56
C LEU A 437 -18.54 -8.86 14.69
N PRO A 438 -17.48 -8.99 15.51
CA PRO A 438 -17.53 -9.75 16.76
C PRO A 438 -18.60 -9.21 17.72
N PRO A 439 -19.28 -10.07 18.51
CA PRO A 439 -20.29 -9.63 19.48
C PRO A 439 -19.80 -8.54 20.45
N ALA A 440 -18.51 -8.51 20.77
CA ALA A 440 -17.89 -7.56 21.68
C ALA A 440 -17.92 -6.08 21.22
N VAL A 441 -18.23 -5.83 19.94
CA VAL A 441 -18.30 -4.49 19.32
C VAL A 441 -19.53 -4.31 18.41
N ARG A 442 -20.48 -5.25 18.38
CA ARG A 442 -21.73 -5.05 17.65
C ARG A 442 -22.56 -3.98 18.33
N THR A 443 -22.98 -2.95 17.59
CA THR A 443 -24.00 -2.01 18.02
C THR A 443 -25.35 -2.74 18.12
N SER A 444 -26.00 -2.59 19.29
CA SER A 444 -27.29 -3.22 19.60
C SER A 444 -28.44 -2.68 18.75
#